data_AF-A0A3D5RL20-F1
#
_entry.id   AF-A0A3D5RL20-F1
#
_cell.length_a   1.000
_cell.length_b   1.000
_cell.length_c   1.000
_cell.angle_alpha   90.00
_cell.angle_beta   90.00
_cell.angle_gamma   90.00
#
_symmetry.space_group_name_H-M   'P 1'
#
loop_
_entity.id
_entity.type
_entity.pdbx_description
1 polymer ?
#
loop_
_entity_poly.entity_id
_entity_poly.type
_entity_poly.pdbx_seq_one_letter_code
_entity_poly.pdbx_strand_id
1 'polypeptide(L)'
;MADKYAVRNLRLCTKDCLCLYVCPTGATDTENSIIDTEKCIGCGACAQACPSSAILLVPKELPPQQPKEEKVVEALRALVQNKAKAENIASQLPEVLAVAIEKSSRLMAEDLCREAGFMLPQSANTLEFLESIKGYPDIPVDIVNALLDSIKFNENKEIKEVKTMKKWKCTVCGYIHEGDEAPEKCPVCKQPKEKFVEIKEAKSPYAGTKTEKNLWEAFAGESQARNKYTYFASVAKKAGYEQIAALFLQTAENEKEHAKLWFKALGELGNTAENLLHAAEGENAEWTDMYDRMAREADEEGFHDLAKQFRGVAAIEKSHEERYRALLNNVETKQVFEKAGVQVWECRNCGHIVVGTAAPEVCPVCNHPQAFFEVRKENY
;
A
#
# COMPACT_ATOMS: atom_id res chain seq x y z
N MET A 1 35.98 6.73 -25.52
CA MET A 1 35.22 7.82 -24.88
C MET A 1 33.79 7.74 -25.40
N ALA A 2 32.77 7.89 -24.55
CA ALA A 2 31.38 7.91 -25.00
C ALA A 2 31.19 8.98 -26.09
N ASP A 3 30.45 8.65 -27.14
CA ASP A 3 30.08 9.59 -28.20
C ASP A 3 29.25 10.72 -27.57
N LYS A 4 29.67 11.98 -27.76
CA LYS A 4 29.11 13.17 -27.10
C LYS A 4 28.76 14.22 -28.13
N TYR A 5 27.81 15.08 -27.80
CA TYR A 5 27.50 16.26 -28.58
C TYR A 5 27.29 17.46 -27.67
N ALA A 6 27.45 18.66 -28.22
CA ALA A 6 27.26 19.89 -27.48
C ALA A 6 25.77 20.29 -27.50
N VAL A 7 25.27 20.75 -26.36
CA VAL A 7 23.92 21.34 -26.22
C VAL A 7 24.05 22.74 -25.64
N ARG A 8 23.24 23.68 -26.14
CA ARG A 8 23.22 25.07 -25.68
C ARG A 8 21.97 25.33 -24.85
N ASN A 9 22.14 25.81 -23.62
CA ASN A 9 21.08 26.36 -22.80
C ASN A 9 20.81 27.81 -23.21
N LEU A 10 19.72 28.03 -23.94
CA LEU A 10 19.35 29.35 -24.46
C LEU A 10 19.06 30.38 -23.35
N ARG A 11 18.71 29.95 -22.13
CA ARG A 11 18.47 30.87 -20.99
C ARG A 11 19.76 31.42 -20.40
N LEU A 12 20.86 30.68 -20.50
CA LEU A 12 22.17 31.10 -20.00
C LEU A 12 23.01 31.78 -21.08
N CYS A 13 22.64 31.62 -22.35
CA CYS A 13 23.39 32.16 -23.47
C CYS A 13 23.35 33.70 -23.51
N THR A 14 24.51 34.32 -23.36
CA THR A 14 24.75 35.77 -23.41
C THR A 14 24.96 36.32 -24.82
N LYS A 15 24.96 35.45 -25.85
CA LYS A 15 25.15 35.81 -27.27
C LYS A 15 26.51 36.44 -27.61
N ASP A 16 27.55 36.12 -26.86
CA ASP A 16 28.94 36.52 -27.19
C ASP A 16 29.50 35.80 -28.44
N CYS A 17 28.79 34.77 -28.93
CA CYS A 17 29.04 34.07 -30.20
C CYS A 17 30.44 33.46 -30.42
N LEU A 18 31.31 33.45 -29.41
CA LEU A 18 32.65 32.85 -29.50
C LEU A 18 32.63 31.37 -29.91
N CYS A 19 31.59 30.64 -29.48
CA CYS A 19 31.34 29.26 -29.86
C CYS A 19 31.26 29.03 -31.38
N LEU A 20 30.85 30.03 -32.18
CA LEU A 20 30.79 29.97 -33.64
C LEU A 20 32.20 29.87 -34.25
N TYR A 21 33.11 30.70 -33.76
CA TYR A 21 34.47 30.81 -34.29
C TYR A 21 35.35 29.62 -33.92
N VAL A 22 35.10 28.98 -32.78
CA VAL A 22 35.90 27.84 -32.31
C VAL A 22 35.35 26.48 -32.76
N CYS A 23 34.17 26.44 -33.39
CA CYS A 23 33.57 25.18 -33.83
C CYS A 23 34.17 24.72 -35.17
N PRO A 24 34.94 23.61 -35.20
CA PRO A 24 35.66 23.20 -36.41
C PRO A 24 34.74 22.66 -37.52
N THR A 25 33.49 22.31 -37.18
CA THR A 25 32.52 21.72 -38.12
C THR A 25 31.34 22.65 -38.43
N GLY A 26 31.31 23.84 -37.84
CA GLY A 26 30.18 24.76 -37.96
C GLY A 26 28.90 24.30 -37.24
N ALA A 27 28.94 23.27 -36.41
CA ALA A 27 27.77 22.73 -35.70
C ALA A 27 27.04 23.75 -34.81
N THR A 28 27.73 24.79 -34.33
CA THR A 28 27.15 25.83 -33.48
C THR A 28 26.51 26.98 -34.25
N ASP A 29 26.72 27.03 -35.57
CA ASP A 29 26.30 28.08 -36.48
C ASP A 29 24.95 27.76 -37.09
N THR A 30 23.91 28.04 -36.31
CA THR A 30 22.51 27.85 -36.71
C THR A 30 21.70 29.09 -36.39
N GLU A 31 20.72 29.39 -37.26
CA GLU A 31 19.88 30.59 -37.13
C GLU A 31 19.08 30.59 -35.81
N ASN A 32 18.69 29.40 -35.35
CA ASN A 32 17.89 29.23 -34.13
C ASN A 32 18.75 29.04 -32.86
N SER A 33 20.08 29.18 -32.96
CA SER A 33 21.00 28.98 -31.84
C SER A 33 20.97 27.56 -31.22
N ILE A 34 20.43 26.57 -31.94
CA ILE A 34 20.40 25.16 -31.57
C ILE A 34 21.63 24.48 -32.19
N ILE A 35 22.42 23.75 -31.41
CA ILE A 35 23.60 23.08 -31.96
C ILE A 35 23.15 21.93 -32.86
N ASP A 36 23.66 21.91 -34.10
CA ASP A 36 23.44 20.86 -35.09
C ASP A 36 24.16 19.58 -34.66
N THR A 37 23.39 18.60 -34.21
CA THR A 37 23.91 17.35 -33.66
C THR A 37 24.50 16.43 -34.72
N GLU A 38 24.11 16.60 -35.99
CA GLU A 38 24.63 15.80 -37.11
C GLU A 38 26.05 16.24 -37.49
N LYS A 39 26.34 17.55 -37.35
CA LYS A 39 27.68 18.12 -37.58
C LYS A 39 28.56 18.11 -36.33
N CYS A 40 28.00 17.91 -35.14
CA CYS A 40 28.75 17.97 -33.89
C CYS A 40 29.61 16.72 -33.68
N ILE A 41 30.94 16.92 -33.60
CA ILE A 41 31.90 15.83 -33.33
C ILE A 41 32.25 15.66 -31.84
N GLY A 42 31.55 16.36 -30.95
CA GLY A 42 31.72 16.20 -29.50
C GLY A 42 33.04 16.70 -28.91
N CYS A 43 33.83 17.50 -29.64
CA CYS A 43 35.18 17.90 -29.21
C CYS A 43 35.21 18.85 -27.98
N GLY A 44 34.11 19.55 -27.69
CA GLY A 44 33.99 20.42 -26.51
C GLY A 44 34.59 21.81 -26.63
N ALA A 45 35.19 22.17 -27.77
CA ALA A 45 35.80 23.50 -27.97
C ALA A 45 34.81 24.66 -27.69
N CYS A 46 33.57 24.51 -28.16
CA CYS A 46 32.52 25.50 -27.92
C CYS A 46 32.08 25.59 -26.45
N ALA A 47 32.14 24.50 -25.68
CA ALA A 47 31.85 24.51 -24.25
C ALA A 47 32.94 25.23 -23.46
N GLN A 48 34.21 24.96 -23.77
CA GLN A 48 35.37 25.61 -23.14
C GLN A 48 35.44 27.10 -23.44
N ALA A 49 35.06 27.51 -24.65
CA ALA A 49 35.08 28.91 -25.05
C ALA A 49 33.85 29.70 -24.59
N CYS A 50 32.81 29.08 -24.04
CA CYS A 50 31.57 29.78 -23.67
C CYS A 50 31.75 30.54 -22.35
N PRO A 51 31.79 31.89 -22.34
CA PRO A 51 32.05 32.66 -21.12
C PRO A 51 30.90 32.53 -20.09
N SER A 52 29.67 32.35 -20.57
CA SER A 52 28.49 32.13 -19.73
C SER A 52 28.30 30.67 -19.31
N SER A 53 29.19 29.76 -19.70
CA SER A 53 29.04 28.31 -19.46
C SER A 53 27.70 27.75 -19.94
N ALA A 54 27.12 28.36 -20.98
CA ALA A 54 25.81 27.99 -21.51
C ALA A 54 25.83 26.72 -22.37
N ILE A 55 27.02 26.20 -22.71
CA ILE A 55 27.18 25.02 -23.56
C ILE A 55 27.78 23.88 -22.74
N LEU A 56 27.15 22.71 -22.81
CA LEU A 56 27.57 21.50 -22.12
C LEU A 56 27.74 20.35 -23.12
N LEU A 57 28.68 19.45 -22.85
CA LEU A 57 28.77 18.17 -23.57
C LEU A 57 27.89 17.13 -22.89
N VAL A 58 26.94 16.59 -23.64
CA VAL A 58 26.09 15.50 -23.22
C VAL A 58 26.43 14.24 -24.03
N PRO A 59 26.36 13.05 -23.43
CA PRO A 59 26.55 11.81 -24.19
C PRO A 59 25.35 11.58 -25.13
N LYS A 60 25.59 10.98 -26.30
CA LYS A 60 24.53 10.56 -27.23
C LYS A 60 23.65 9.48 -26.60
N GLU A 61 24.28 8.56 -25.88
CA GLU A 61 23.60 7.58 -25.05
C GLU A 61 23.72 8.02 -23.59
N LEU A 62 22.59 8.40 -22.99
CA LEU A 62 22.54 8.69 -21.56
C LEU A 62 22.82 7.40 -20.78
N PRO A 63 23.60 7.45 -19.69
CA PRO A 63 23.82 6.28 -18.86
C PRO A 63 22.48 5.78 -18.29
N PRO A 64 22.34 4.47 -18.06
CA PRO A 64 21.16 3.95 -17.37
C PRO A 64 21.05 4.61 -16.01
N GLN A 65 19.81 4.94 -15.62
CA GLN A 65 19.56 5.54 -14.32
C GLN A 65 20.08 4.62 -13.23
N GLN A 66 20.89 5.17 -12.33
CA GLN A 66 21.40 4.40 -11.20
C GLN A 66 20.29 4.23 -10.17
N PRO A 67 20.03 3.00 -9.69
CA PRO A 67 19.05 2.78 -8.63
C PRO A 67 19.51 3.52 -7.37
N LYS A 68 18.57 4.19 -6.70
CA LYS A 68 18.82 4.80 -5.40
C LYS A 68 18.56 3.77 -4.31
N GLU A 69 19.35 3.84 -3.24
CA GLU A 69 19.10 3.03 -2.05
C GLU A 69 17.70 3.34 -1.49
N GLU A 70 17.03 2.34 -0.91
CA GLU A 70 15.67 2.44 -0.39
C GLU A 70 15.49 3.60 0.60
N LYS A 71 16.44 3.76 1.53
CA LYS A 71 16.48 4.89 2.48
C LYS A 71 16.46 6.27 1.79
N VAL A 72 17.07 6.38 0.61
CA VAL A 72 17.11 7.64 -0.17
C VAL A 72 15.75 7.85 -0.83
N VAL A 73 15.15 6.79 -1.37
CA VAL A 73 13.80 6.84 -1.95
C VAL A 73 12.76 7.24 -0.90
N GLU A 74 12.84 6.67 0.30
CA GLU A 74 11.98 7.04 1.44
C GLU A 74 12.15 8.50 1.83
N ALA A 75 13.39 8.99 1.95
CA ALA A 75 13.67 10.39 2.25
C ALA A 75 13.10 11.33 1.16
N LEU A 76 13.23 10.96 -0.11
CA LEU A 76 12.64 11.72 -1.23
C LEU A 76 11.11 11.74 -1.14
N ARG A 77 10.45 10.60 -0.84
CA ARG A 77 9.00 10.52 -0.64
C ARG A 77 8.52 11.39 0.53
N ALA A 78 9.24 11.39 1.64
CA ALA A 78 8.95 12.27 2.77
C ALA A 78 9.06 13.76 2.38
N LEU A 79 10.07 14.12 1.58
CA LEU A 79 10.21 15.48 1.05
C LEU A 79 9.07 15.85 0.10
N VAL A 80 8.62 14.93 -0.77
CA VAL A 80 7.45 15.14 -1.64
C VAL A 80 6.23 15.49 -0.79
N GLN A 81 5.94 14.74 0.26
CA GLN A 81 4.81 15.03 1.16
C GLN A 81 4.93 16.42 1.80
N ASN A 82 6.13 16.82 2.21
CA ASN A 82 6.37 18.15 2.77
C ASN A 82 6.14 19.26 1.73
N LYS A 83 6.50 19.04 0.47
CA LYS A 83 6.26 20.01 -0.60
C LYS A 83 4.80 20.08 -1.02
N ALA A 84 4.09 18.96 -1.06
CA ALA A 84 2.65 18.95 -1.27
C ALA A 84 1.90 19.71 -0.17
N LYS A 85 2.32 19.56 1.10
CA LYS A 85 1.78 20.36 2.22
C LYS A 85 2.04 21.86 2.03
N ALA A 86 3.27 22.23 1.69
CA ALA A 86 3.63 23.63 1.48
C ALA A 86 2.86 24.25 0.30
N GLU A 87 2.67 23.50 -0.78
CA GLU A 87 1.83 23.88 -1.92
C GLU A 87 0.38 24.13 -1.50
N ASN A 88 -0.22 23.20 -0.73
CA ASN A 88 -1.61 23.30 -0.30
C ASN A 88 -1.85 24.46 0.67
N ILE A 89 -0.92 24.73 1.58
CA ILE A 89 -0.98 25.92 2.44
C ILE A 89 -0.87 27.19 1.59
N ALA A 90 0.06 27.23 0.63
CA ALA A 90 0.28 28.41 -0.20
C ALA A 90 -0.89 28.69 -1.15
N SER A 91 -1.57 27.67 -1.68
CA SER A 91 -2.71 27.85 -2.60
C SER A 91 -3.95 28.48 -1.92
N GLN A 92 -4.03 28.44 -0.59
CA GLN A 92 -5.10 29.04 0.20
C GLN A 92 -4.86 30.53 0.50
N LEU A 93 -3.69 31.06 0.17
CA LEU A 93 -3.26 32.42 0.49
C LEU A 93 -3.30 33.32 -0.76
N PRO A 94 -3.84 34.54 -0.67
CA PRO A 94 -4.08 35.39 -1.86
C PRO A 94 -2.85 36.18 -2.32
N GLU A 95 -1.74 36.19 -1.58
CA GLU A 95 -0.59 37.06 -1.86
C GLU A 95 0.28 36.54 -3.01
N VAL A 96 0.92 37.48 -3.74
CA VAL A 96 1.85 37.18 -4.85
C VAL A 96 2.99 36.24 -4.42
N LEU A 97 3.45 36.36 -3.17
CA LEU A 97 4.47 35.47 -2.62
C LEU A 97 3.93 34.04 -2.46
N ALA A 98 2.67 33.87 -2.08
CA ALA A 98 2.05 32.56 -1.92
C ALA A 98 1.95 31.81 -3.26
N VAL A 99 1.53 32.50 -4.33
CA VAL A 99 1.51 31.94 -5.69
C VAL A 99 2.91 31.47 -6.14
N ALA A 100 3.95 32.23 -5.79
CA ALA A 100 5.33 31.84 -6.08
C ALA A 100 5.77 30.61 -5.28
N ILE A 101 5.39 30.52 -4.00
CA ILE A 101 5.69 29.38 -3.12
C ILE A 101 4.93 28.12 -3.56
N GLU A 102 3.66 28.25 -3.95
CA GLU A 102 2.86 27.16 -4.52
C GLU A 102 3.58 26.55 -5.72
N LYS A 103 3.90 27.40 -6.71
CA LYS A 103 4.58 26.97 -7.93
C LYS A 103 5.97 26.36 -7.64
N SER A 104 6.74 26.97 -6.74
CA SER A 104 8.05 26.43 -6.36
C SER A 104 7.95 25.08 -5.65
N SER A 105 6.94 24.91 -4.80
CA SER A 105 6.75 23.67 -4.04
C SER A 105 6.29 22.54 -4.95
N ARG A 106 5.37 22.83 -5.89
CA ARG A 106 4.93 21.89 -6.92
C ARG A 106 6.09 21.40 -7.78
N LEU A 107 6.88 22.31 -8.36
CA LEU A 107 8.03 21.95 -9.21
C LEU A 107 9.04 21.08 -8.45
N MET A 108 9.31 21.41 -7.20
CA MET A 108 10.22 20.62 -6.38
C MET A 108 9.64 19.25 -6.02
N ALA A 109 8.33 19.15 -5.75
CA ALA A 109 7.67 17.86 -5.54
C ALA A 109 7.76 16.98 -6.80
N GLU A 110 7.51 17.54 -7.99
CA GLU A 110 7.62 16.84 -9.27
C GLU A 110 9.04 16.31 -9.52
N ASP A 111 10.06 17.14 -9.28
CA ASP A 111 11.46 16.74 -9.42
C ASP A 111 11.85 15.65 -8.40
N LEU A 112 11.41 15.78 -7.15
CA LEU A 112 11.63 14.76 -6.12
C LEU A 112 10.96 13.42 -6.48
N CYS A 113 9.73 13.45 -7.01
CA CYS A 113 9.04 12.26 -7.51
C CYS A 113 9.77 11.62 -8.69
N ARG A 114 10.30 12.44 -9.61
CA ARG A 114 11.12 11.95 -10.74
C ARG A 114 12.41 11.30 -10.24
N GLU A 115 13.08 11.93 -9.29
CA GLU A 115 14.30 11.39 -8.67
C GLU A 115 14.03 10.13 -7.85
N ALA A 116 12.84 9.99 -7.25
CA ALA A 116 12.39 8.79 -6.55
C ALA A 116 11.95 7.65 -7.50
N GLY A 117 11.94 7.89 -8.82
CA GLY A 117 11.58 6.89 -9.84
C GLY A 117 10.08 6.79 -10.15
N PHE A 118 9.25 7.71 -9.65
CA PHE A 118 7.79 7.62 -9.78
C PHE A 118 7.23 8.21 -11.09
N MET A 119 7.90 9.19 -11.70
CA MET A 119 7.41 9.90 -12.90
C MET A 119 8.43 9.98 -14.04
N LEU A 120 9.18 8.91 -14.27
CA LEU A 120 10.10 8.85 -15.41
C LEU A 120 9.41 8.19 -16.59
N PRO A 121 9.43 8.79 -17.81
CA PRO A 121 8.84 8.18 -19.00
C PRO A 121 9.37 6.77 -19.30
N GLN A 122 10.60 6.46 -18.87
CA GLN A 122 11.25 5.17 -19.03
C GLN A 122 11.10 4.25 -17.79
N SER A 123 10.29 4.62 -16.79
CA SER A 123 10.13 3.80 -15.58
C SER A 123 9.16 2.63 -15.75
N ALA A 124 9.29 1.64 -14.87
CA ALA A 124 8.32 0.56 -14.67
C ALA A 124 6.89 1.09 -14.42
N ASN A 125 6.73 2.22 -13.73
CA ASN A 125 5.41 2.83 -13.50
C ASN A 125 4.77 3.33 -14.79
N THR A 126 5.56 3.92 -15.71
CA THR A 126 5.06 4.33 -17.03
C THR A 126 4.76 3.12 -17.91
N LEU A 127 5.56 2.06 -17.84
CA LEU A 127 5.27 0.79 -18.51
C LEU A 127 3.93 0.22 -18.04
N GLU A 128 3.73 0.08 -16.72
CA GLU A 128 2.50 -0.43 -16.12
C GLU A 128 1.30 0.46 -16.46
N PHE A 129 1.45 1.78 -16.38
CA PHE A 129 0.41 2.72 -16.77
C PHE A 129 -0.01 2.54 -18.23
N LEU A 130 0.95 2.54 -19.16
CA LEU A 130 0.68 2.35 -20.59
C LEU A 130 0.02 1.00 -20.88
N GLU A 131 0.43 -0.08 -20.21
CA GLU A 131 -0.25 -1.38 -20.32
C GLU A 131 -1.68 -1.33 -19.77
N SER A 132 -1.89 -0.69 -18.62
CA SER A 132 -3.21 -0.61 -17.96
C SER A 132 -4.25 0.16 -18.78
N ILE A 133 -3.83 1.18 -19.54
CA ILE A 133 -4.75 2.06 -20.28
C ILE A 133 -5.22 1.45 -21.61
N LYS A 134 -4.62 0.34 -22.07
CA LYS A 134 -5.07 -0.38 -23.29
C LYS A 134 -6.52 -0.86 -23.20
N GLY A 135 -7.02 -1.10 -21.99
CA GLY A 135 -8.39 -1.58 -21.74
C GLY A 135 -9.43 -0.46 -21.59
N TYR A 136 -9.02 0.82 -21.60
CA TYR A 136 -9.94 1.93 -21.36
C TYR A 136 -10.70 2.33 -22.63
N PRO A 137 -12.01 2.65 -22.53
CA PRO A 137 -12.75 3.26 -23.63
C PRO A 137 -12.07 4.56 -24.08
N ASP A 138 -12.08 4.84 -25.38
CA ASP A 138 -11.57 6.06 -26.01
C ASP A 138 -10.03 6.23 -26.04
N ILE A 139 -9.25 5.20 -25.64
CA ILE A 139 -7.78 5.19 -25.79
C ILE A 139 -7.37 4.49 -27.10
N PRO A 140 -6.64 5.16 -28.01
CA PRO A 140 -6.10 4.52 -29.21
C PRO A 140 -5.01 3.49 -28.88
N VAL A 141 -5.37 2.20 -28.94
CA VAL A 141 -4.49 1.08 -28.56
C VAL A 141 -3.24 1.01 -29.43
N ASP A 142 -3.34 1.38 -30.71
CA ASP A 142 -2.23 1.45 -31.66
C ASP A 142 -1.17 2.48 -31.24
N ILE A 143 -1.60 3.64 -30.73
CA ILE A 143 -0.70 4.67 -30.21
C ILE A 143 0.00 4.20 -28.94
N VAL A 144 -0.75 3.55 -28.03
CA VAL A 144 -0.18 2.98 -26.80
C VAL A 144 0.88 1.91 -27.13
N ASN A 145 0.62 1.05 -28.11
CA ASN A 145 1.61 0.06 -28.58
C ASN A 145 2.84 0.73 -29.20
N ALA A 146 2.66 1.76 -30.02
CA ALA A 146 3.78 2.51 -30.59
C ALA A 146 4.66 3.18 -29.51
N LEU A 147 4.05 3.68 -28.43
CA LEU A 147 4.78 4.22 -27.28
C LEU A 147 5.56 3.13 -26.54
N LEU A 148 4.94 1.98 -26.30
CA LEU A 148 5.58 0.85 -25.64
C LEU A 148 6.77 0.27 -26.42
N ASP A 149 6.69 0.28 -27.75
CA ASP A 149 7.76 -0.21 -28.62
C ASP A 149 8.90 0.79 -28.80
N SER A 150 8.60 2.10 -28.70
CA SER A 150 9.59 3.17 -28.91
C SER A 150 10.35 3.56 -27.63
N ILE A 151 9.73 3.40 -26.46
CA ILE A 151 10.36 3.74 -25.19
C ILE A 151 11.31 2.62 -24.76
N LYS A 152 12.58 2.98 -24.53
CA LYS A 152 13.57 2.11 -23.89
C LYS A 152 13.40 2.22 -22.37
N PHE A 153 12.64 1.31 -21.78
CA PHE A 153 12.43 1.27 -20.33
C PHE A 153 13.70 0.87 -19.58
N ASN A 154 13.92 1.51 -18.42
CA ASN A 154 15.12 1.34 -17.60
C ASN A 154 15.08 0.03 -16.80
N GLU A 155 13.90 -0.35 -16.32
CA GLU A 155 13.64 -1.61 -15.66
C GLU A 155 13.23 -2.67 -16.69
N ASN A 156 13.75 -3.89 -16.55
CA ASN A 156 13.37 -5.00 -17.42
C ASN A 156 11.84 -5.21 -17.38
N LYS A 157 11.27 -5.72 -18.48
CA LYS A 157 9.90 -6.28 -18.57
C LYS A 157 9.57 -7.35 -17.52
N GLU A 158 10.54 -7.73 -16.70
CA GLU A 158 10.28 -8.35 -15.40
C GLU A 158 9.60 -7.31 -14.53
N ILE A 159 8.28 -7.23 -14.72
CA ILE A 159 7.30 -6.91 -13.69
C ILE A 159 7.96 -7.27 -12.37
N LYS A 160 8.20 -6.28 -11.50
CA LYS A 160 8.33 -6.58 -10.08
C LYS A 160 6.99 -7.18 -9.69
N GLU A 161 6.83 -8.47 -9.96
CA GLU A 161 6.07 -9.32 -9.08
C GLU A 161 6.68 -8.98 -7.73
N VAL A 162 5.94 -8.25 -6.92
CA VAL A 162 5.90 -8.63 -5.52
C VAL A 162 5.67 -10.13 -5.60
N LYS A 163 6.74 -10.92 -5.46
CA LYS A 163 6.66 -12.36 -5.50
C LYS A 163 5.87 -12.69 -4.24
N THR A 164 4.56 -12.66 -4.35
CA THR A 164 3.64 -13.35 -3.47
C THR A 164 4.06 -14.80 -3.61
N MET A 165 5.01 -15.22 -2.77
CA MET A 165 5.51 -16.59 -2.78
C MET A 165 4.28 -17.47 -2.61
N LYS A 166 4.07 -18.38 -3.57
CA LYS A 166 2.92 -19.27 -3.54
C LYS A 166 2.91 -19.99 -2.20
N LYS A 167 1.75 -19.98 -1.54
CA LYS A 167 1.58 -20.71 -0.29
C LYS A 167 1.06 -22.10 -0.63
N TRP A 168 1.75 -23.14 -0.18
CA TRP A 168 1.37 -24.53 -0.41
C TRP A 168 0.97 -25.16 0.91
N LYS A 169 -0.28 -25.65 1.01
CA LYS A 169 -0.78 -26.29 2.22
C LYS A 169 -0.71 -27.81 2.11
N CYS A 170 -0.04 -28.46 3.06
CA CYS A 170 -0.08 -29.92 3.19
C CYS A 170 -1.49 -30.37 3.62
N THR A 171 -2.14 -31.18 2.79
CA THR A 171 -3.49 -31.75 3.02
C THR A 171 -3.55 -32.72 4.20
N VAL A 172 -2.40 -33.22 4.67
CA VAL A 172 -2.34 -34.21 5.76
C VAL A 172 -2.11 -33.58 7.13
N CYS A 173 -1.21 -32.59 7.25
CA CYS A 173 -0.86 -32.00 8.55
C CYS A 173 -1.07 -30.48 8.64
N GLY A 174 -1.52 -29.84 7.55
CA GLY A 174 -1.78 -28.41 7.51
C GLY A 174 -0.54 -27.51 7.44
N TYR A 175 0.68 -28.05 7.33
CA TYR A 175 1.89 -27.24 7.14
C TYR A 175 1.79 -26.36 5.89
N ILE A 176 2.04 -25.06 6.04
CA ILE A 176 2.06 -24.08 4.95
C ILE A 176 3.52 -23.84 4.58
N HIS A 177 3.86 -24.09 3.32
CA HIS A 177 5.17 -23.77 2.76
C HIS A 177 5.05 -22.53 1.88
N GLU A 178 5.89 -21.54 2.13
CA GLU A 178 6.00 -20.35 1.28
C GLU A 178 7.17 -20.55 0.33
N GLY A 179 6.88 -20.63 -0.96
CA GLY A 179 7.88 -20.88 -1.99
C GLY A 179 7.25 -21.09 -3.36
N ASP A 180 8.02 -20.93 -4.43
CA ASP A 180 7.51 -21.08 -5.79
C ASP A 180 6.91 -22.48 -6.06
N GLU A 181 7.37 -23.50 -5.33
CA GLU A 181 6.89 -24.88 -5.43
C GLU A 181 6.70 -25.54 -4.05
N ALA A 182 5.80 -26.52 -3.97
CA ALA A 182 5.68 -27.37 -2.78
C ALA A 182 6.97 -28.17 -2.50
N PRO A 183 7.34 -28.39 -1.22
CA PRO A 183 8.56 -29.11 -0.87
C PRO A 183 8.40 -30.60 -1.20
N GLU A 184 9.51 -31.27 -1.56
CA GLU A 184 9.50 -32.70 -1.94
C GLU A 184 8.90 -33.60 -0.84
N LYS A 185 9.18 -33.25 0.42
CA LYS A 185 8.60 -33.89 1.60
C LYS A 185 8.17 -32.81 2.58
N CYS A 186 6.99 -32.99 3.15
CA CYS A 186 6.52 -32.13 4.22
C CYS A 186 7.49 -32.19 5.40
N PRO A 187 8.03 -31.05 5.88
CA PRO A 187 8.95 -31.02 7.02
C PRO A 187 8.33 -31.57 8.32
N VAL A 188 7.00 -31.52 8.42
CA VAL A 188 6.25 -31.93 9.62
C VAL A 188 5.84 -33.40 9.55
N CYS A 189 5.06 -33.81 8.53
CA CYS A 189 4.51 -35.16 8.46
C CYS A 189 5.22 -36.08 7.45
N LYS A 190 6.27 -35.60 6.79
CA LYS A 190 7.11 -36.35 5.83
C LYS A 190 6.38 -36.91 4.60
N GLN A 191 5.11 -36.54 4.43
CA GLN A 191 4.32 -36.88 3.25
C GLN A 191 4.89 -36.20 2.01
N PRO A 192 4.75 -36.82 0.83
CA PRO A 192 5.41 -36.35 -0.37
C PRO A 192 4.67 -35.13 -0.97
N LYS A 193 5.33 -34.46 -1.92
CA LYS A 193 4.88 -33.22 -2.58
C LYS A 193 3.44 -33.27 -3.10
N GLU A 194 2.96 -34.44 -3.53
CA GLU A 194 1.59 -34.63 -4.06
C GLU A 194 0.50 -34.37 -3.02
N LYS A 195 0.86 -34.32 -1.74
CA LYS A 195 -0.06 -33.97 -0.65
C LYS A 195 -0.14 -32.47 -0.40
N PHE A 196 0.51 -31.61 -1.20
CA PHE A 196 0.38 -30.16 -1.10
C PHE A 196 -0.60 -29.60 -2.13
N VAL A 197 -1.42 -28.64 -1.69
CA VAL A 197 -2.31 -27.85 -2.55
C VAL A 197 -1.87 -26.38 -2.56
N GLU A 198 -1.82 -25.77 -3.74
CA GLU A 198 -1.52 -24.35 -3.93
C GLU A 198 -2.70 -23.51 -3.39
N ILE A 199 -2.41 -22.57 -2.51
CA ILE A 199 -3.34 -21.53 -2.05
C ILE A 199 -3.27 -20.41 -3.10
N LYS A 200 -4.29 -20.31 -3.95
CA LYS A 200 -4.47 -19.16 -4.84
C LYS A 200 -5.23 -18.09 -4.06
N GLU A 201 -4.65 -16.91 -3.89
CA GLU A 201 -5.39 -15.73 -3.42
C GLU A 201 -6.51 -15.46 -4.44
N ALA A 202 -7.74 -15.75 -4.02
CA ALA A 202 -8.90 -15.56 -4.87
C ALA A 202 -9.25 -14.07 -4.87
N LYS A 203 -8.66 -13.30 -5.78
CA LYS A 203 -9.20 -11.98 -6.11
C LYS A 203 -10.67 -12.15 -6.50
N SER A 204 -11.56 -11.33 -5.94
CA SER A 204 -12.99 -11.36 -6.22
C SER A 204 -13.26 -11.45 -7.73
N PRO A 205 -14.23 -12.25 -8.19
CA PRO A 205 -14.62 -12.27 -9.61
C PRO A 205 -15.16 -10.92 -10.11
N TYR A 206 -15.39 -9.96 -9.21
CA TYR A 206 -15.91 -8.63 -9.52
C TYR A 206 -14.82 -7.54 -9.56
N ALA A 207 -13.54 -7.89 -9.36
CA ALA A 207 -12.45 -6.93 -9.26
C ALA A 207 -12.40 -5.92 -10.43
N GLY A 208 -12.35 -4.63 -10.11
CA GLY A 208 -12.31 -3.52 -11.06
C GLY A 208 -13.66 -3.13 -11.66
N THR A 209 -14.76 -3.82 -11.32
CA THR A 209 -16.09 -3.55 -11.89
C THR A 209 -16.90 -2.55 -11.06
N LYS A 210 -17.97 -2.00 -11.65
CA LYS A 210 -19.00 -1.26 -10.89
C LYS A 210 -19.69 -2.15 -9.85
N THR A 211 -19.79 -3.45 -10.11
CA THR A 211 -20.41 -4.40 -9.18
C THR A 211 -19.60 -4.56 -7.91
N GLU A 212 -18.27 -4.58 -7.98
CA GLU A 212 -17.42 -4.59 -6.78
C GLU A 212 -17.64 -3.34 -5.93
N LYS A 213 -17.72 -2.16 -6.55
CA LYS A 213 -18.06 -0.91 -5.83
C LYS A 213 -19.43 -0.99 -5.15
N ASN A 214 -20.43 -1.52 -5.86
CA ASN A 214 -21.77 -1.70 -5.30
C ASN A 214 -21.77 -2.70 -4.13
N LEU A 215 -20.95 -3.75 -4.18
CA LEU A 215 -20.81 -4.72 -3.09
C LEU A 215 -20.18 -4.09 -1.85
N TRP A 216 -19.13 -3.27 -2.02
CA TRP A 216 -18.53 -2.51 -0.92
C TRP A 216 -19.50 -1.48 -0.32
N GLU A 217 -20.26 -0.78 -1.16
CA GLU A 217 -21.29 0.15 -0.72
C GLU A 217 -22.41 -0.55 0.07
N ALA A 218 -22.88 -1.70 -0.42
CA ALA A 218 -23.86 -2.53 0.28
C ALA A 218 -23.31 -3.03 1.61
N PHE A 219 -22.07 -3.56 1.65
CA PHE A 219 -21.43 -4.00 2.89
C PHE A 219 -21.32 -2.86 3.92
N ALA A 220 -20.91 -1.67 3.50
CA ALA A 220 -20.83 -0.50 4.36
C ALA A 220 -22.22 -0.08 4.89
N GLY A 221 -23.24 -0.08 4.03
CA GLY A 221 -24.62 0.24 4.38
C GLY A 221 -25.20 -0.72 5.43
N GLU A 222 -25.08 -2.02 5.19
CA GLU A 222 -25.58 -3.06 6.09
C GLU A 222 -24.85 -3.06 7.44
N SER A 223 -23.53 -2.83 7.43
CA SER A 223 -22.72 -2.72 8.66
C SER A 223 -23.15 -1.52 9.51
N GLN A 224 -23.43 -0.38 8.89
CA GLN A 224 -23.97 0.80 9.57
C GLN A 224 -25.40 0.54 10.08
N ALA A 225 -26.25 -0.14 9.29
CA ALA A 225 -27.62 -0.46 9.67
C ALA A 225 -27.68 -1.34 10.92
N ARG A 226 -26.89 -2.42 10.97
CA ARG A 226 -26.75 -3.29 12.15
C ARG A 226 -26.45 -2.51 13.43
N ASN A 227 -25.45 -1.62 13.38
CA ASN A 227 -25.05 -0.83 14.55
C ASN A 227 -26.17 0.14 14.97
N LYS A 228 -26.75 0.89 14.02
CA LYS A 228 -27.87 1.80 14.29
C LYS A 228 -29.06 1.09 14.94
N TYR A 229 -29.48 -0.06 14.40
CA TYR A 229 -30.63 -0.79 14.92
C TYR A 229 -30.36 -1.36 16.32
N THR A 230 -29.14 -1.79 16.60
CA THR A 230 -28.73 -2.19 17.95
C THR A 230 -28.83 -1.03 18.95
N TYR A 231 -28.45 0.19 18.54
CA TYR A 231 -28.58 1.39 19.37
C TYR A 231 -30.07 1.79 19.55
N PHE A 232 -30.87 1.71 18.50
CA PHE A 232 -32.30 2.00 18.55
C PHE A 232 -33.06 1.01 19.45
N ALA A 233 -32.67 -0.26 19.46
CA ALA A 233 -33.21 -1.24 20.40
C ALA A 233 -33.00 -0.80 21.86
N SER A 234 -31.82 -0.26 22.18
CA SER A 234 -31.52 0.25 23.53
C SER A 234 -32.40 1.45 23.90
N VAL A 235 -32.68 2.34 22.94
CA VAL A 235 -33.62 3.47 23.14
C VAL A 235 -35.05 2.97 23.34
N ALA A 236 -35.53 2.07 22.49
CA ALA A 236 -36.86 1.48 22.60
C ALA A 236 -37.06 0.76 23.94
N LYS A 237 -36.05 0.01 24.40
CA LYS A 237 -36.06 -0.65 25.71
C LYS A 237 -36.15 0.33 26.86
N LYS A 238 -35.35 1.41 26.86
CA LYS A 238 -35.43 2.48 27.88
C LYS A 238 -36.80 3.16 27.91
N ALA A 239 -37.50 3.21 26.79
CA ALA A 239 -38.86 3.74 26.69
C ALA A 239 -39.97 2.72 27.03
N GLY A 240 -39.61 1.48 27.41
CA GLY A 240 -40.56 0.43 27.80
C GLY A 240 -41.14 -0.37 26.63
N TYR A 241 -40.70 -0.14 25.40
CA TYR A 241 -41.18 -0.87 24.21
C TYR A 241 -40.35 -2.13 23.95
N GLU A 242 -40.46 -3.13 24.83
CA GLU A 242 -39.66 -4.37 24.75
C GLU A 242 -39.86 -5.14 23.43
N GLN A 243 -41.07 -5.20 22.88
CA GLN A 243 -41.31 -5.85 21.58
C GLN A 243 -40.59 -5.12 20.44
N ILE A 244 -40.63 -3.78 20.42
CA ILE A 244 -39.95 -2.98 19.39
C ILE A 244 -38.44 -3.14 19.52
N ALA A 245 -37.91 -3.18 20.75
CA ALA A 245 -36.49 -3.43 20.99
C ALA A 245 -36.06 -4.81 20.48
N ALA A 246 -36.86 -5.86 20.74
CA ALA A 246 -36.59 -7.20 20.23
C ALA A 246 -36.60 -7.26 18.70
N LEU A 247 -37.55 -6.57 18.05
CA LEU A 247 -37.60 -6.48 16.59
C LEU A 247 -36.38 -5.76 16.01
N PHE A 248 -35.94 -4.64 16.61
CA PHE A 248 -34.71 -3.97 16.18
C PHE A 248 -33.48 -4.86 16.29
N LEU A 249 -33.34 -5.64 17.37
CA LEU A 249 -32.23 -6.59 17.52
C LEU A 249 -32.30 -7.72 16.49
N GLN A 250 -33.50 -8.24 16.22
CA GLN A 250 -33.69 -9.25 15.18
C GLN A 250 -33.30 -8.69 13.80
N THR A 251 -33.72 -7.47 13.47
CA THR A 251 -33.34 -6.83 12.21
C THR A 251 -31.83 -6.58 12.15
N ALA A 252 -31.19 -6.14 13.24
CA ALA A 252 -29.73 -5.97 13.27
C ALA A 252 -28.98 -7.28 12.99
N GLU A 253 -29.50 -8.41 13.48
CA GLU A 253 -28.95 -9.73 13.19
C GLU A 253 -29.18 -10.14 11.72
N ASN A 254 -30.28 -9.73 11.09
CA ASN A 254 -30.49 -9.93 9.66
C ASN A 254 -29.51 -9.10 8.82
N GLU A 255 -29.27 -7.82 9.16
CA GLU A 255 -28.31 -6.99 8.42
C GLU A 255 -26.87 -7.51 8.58
N LYS A 256 -26.54 -8.13 9.72
CA LYS A 256 -25.27 -8.85 9.88
C LYS A 256 -25.12 -9.97 8.85
N GLU A 257 -26.16 -10.77 8.63
CA GLU A 257 -26.13 -11.85 7.64
C GLU A 257 -26.13 -11.29 6.20
N HIS A 258 -26.83 -10.18 5.92
CA HIS A 258 -26.75 -9.50 4.63
C HIS A 258 -25.32 -9.00 4.34
N ALA A 259 -24.71 -8.28 5.28
CA ALA A 259 -23.32 -7.82 5.16
C ALA A 259 -22.35 -8.99 4.89
N LYS A 260 -22.55 -10.12 5.57
CA LYS A 260 -21.74 -11.33 5.38
C LYS A 260 -21.88 -11.93 3.99
N LEU A 261 -23.06 -11.87 3.35
CA LEU A 261 -23.23 -12.31 1.96
C LEU A 261 -22.32 -11.50 1.02
N TRP A 262 -22.31 -10.17 1.18
CA TRP A 262 -21.53 -9.27 0.34
C TRP A 262 -20.02 -9.39 0.60
N PHE A 263 -19.62 -9.43 1.87
CA PHE A 263 -18.22 -9.60 2.26
C PHE A 263 -17.64 -10.94 1.76
N LYS A 264 -18.45 -12.01 1.78
CA LYS A 264 -18.09 -13.30 1.18
C LYS A 264 -17.96 -13.22 -0.35
N ALA A 265 -18.86 -12.49 -1.03
CA ALA A 265 -18.80 -12.31 -2.48
C ALA A 265 -17.57 -11.50 -2.93
N LEU A 266 -17.11 -10.58 -2.09
CA LEU A 266 -15.86 -9.84 -2.26
C LEU A 266 -14.61 -10.69 -2.01
N GLY A 267 -14.74 -11.90 -1.45
CA GLY A 267 -13.59 -12.78 -1.19
C GLY A 267 -12.78 -12.42 0.05
N GLU A 268 -13.31 -11.54 0.90
CA GLU A 268 -12.61 -10.99 2.07
C GLU A 268 -12.62 -11.93 3.30
N LEU A 269 -13.30 -13.08 3.22
CA LEU A 269 -13.33 -14.08 4.29
C LEU A 269 -12.27 -15.16 4.06
N GLY A 270 -11.14 -15.02 4.73
CA GLY A 270 -10.06 -16.00 4.79
C GLY A 270 -10.19 -16.99 5.94
N ASN A 271 -9.11 -17.72 6.18
CA ASN A 271 -8.92 -18.54 7.37
C ASN A 271 -8.61 -17.65 8.61
N THR A 272 -8.55 -18.25 9.81
CA THR A 272 -8.34 -17.48 11.06
C THR A 272 -7.07 -16.64 11.07
N ALA A 273 -5.95 -17.14 10.53
CA ALA A 273 -4.70 -16.37 10.48
C ALA A 273 -4.83 -15.18 9.52
N GLU A 274 -5.38 -15.41 8.32
CA GLU A 274 -5.63 -14.35 7.34
C GLU A 274 -6.55 -13.26 7.90
N ASN A 275 -7.64 -13.66 8.56
CA ASN A 275 -8.59 -12.71 9.16
C ASN A 275 -7.98 -11.92 10.34
N LEU A 276 -7.09 -12.54 11.14
CA LEU A 276 -6.38 -11.85 12.23
C LEU A 276 -5.36 -10.85 11.69
N LEU A 277 -4.66 -11.18 10.60
CA LEU A 277 -3.76 -10.25 9.93
C LEU A 277 -4.53 -9.07 9.35
N HIS A 278 -5.60 -9.34 8.60
CA HIS A 278 -6.46 -8.31 8.03
C HIS A 278 -7.03 -7.37 9.11
N ALA A 279 -7.46 -7.92 10.26
CA ALA A 279 -7.89 -7.12 11.39
C ALA A 279 -6.74 -6.26 11.96
N ALA A 280 -5.55 -6.82 12.17
CA ALA A 280 -4.40 -6.07 12.69
C ALA A 280 -3.96 -4.93 11.76
N GLU A 281 -4.00 -5.14 10.45
CA GLU A 281 -3.66 -4.12 9.45
C GLU A 281 -4.71 -3.00 9.38
N GLY A 282 -6.00 -3.36 9.47
CA GLY A 282 -7.09 -2.40 9.59
C GLY A 282 -6.93 -1.51 10.83
N GLU A 283 -6.76 -2.12 12.01
CA GLU A 283 -6.54 -1.39 13.27
C GLU A 283 -5.31 -0.48 13.18
N ASN A 284 -4.20 -0.96 12.58
CA ASN A 284 -2.99 -0.15 12.38
C ASN A 284 -3.25 1.10 11.53
N ALA A 285 -3.94 0.95 10.40
CA ALA A 285 -4.31 2.06 9.53
C ALA A 285 -5.23 3.06 10.26
N GLU A 286 -6.13 2.56 11.10
CA GLU A 286 -7.03 3.40 11.88
C GLU A 286 -6.28 4.30 12.87
N TRP A 287 -5.37 3.75 13.70
CA TRP A 287 -4.73 4.57 14.74
C TRP A 287 -3.50 5.35 14.27
N THR A 288 -2.79 4.91 13.22
CA THR A 288 -1.59 5.60 12.72
C THR A 288 -1.90 6.75 11.76
N ASP A 289 -2.99 6.66 11.00
CA ASP A 289 -3.35 7.66 9.99
C ASP A 289 -4.76 8.20 10.21
N MET A 290 -5.80 7.36 10.19
CA MET A 290 -7.19 7.82 10.17
C MET A 290 -7.55 8.69 11.40
N TYR A 291 -7.43 8.15 12.61
CA TYR A 291 -7.79 8.86 13.84
C TYR A 291 -6.80 9.96 14.22
N ASP A 292 -5.50 9.82 13.88
CA ASP A 292 -4.53 10.91 14.05
C ASP A 292 -4.92 12.13 13.21
N ARG A 293 -5.24 11.89 11.92
CA ARG A 293 -5.72 12.93 11.01
C ARG A 293 -7.02 13.54 11.50
N MET A 294 -8.03 12.73 11.83
CA MET A 294 -9.34 13.21 12.31
C MET A 294 -9.22 14.02 13.60
N ALA A 295 -8.34 13.63 14.54
CA ALA A 295 -8.10 14.39 15.75
C ALA A 295 -7.49 15.77 15.46
N ARG A 296 -6.51 15.83 14.55
CA ARG A 296 -5.88 17.09 14.13
C ARG A 296 -6.87 18.01 13.42
N GLU A 297 -7.63 17.49 12.46
CA GLU A 297 -8.68 18.24 11.75
C GLU A 297 -9.73 18.79 12.73
N ALA A 298 -10.19 17.97 13.69
CA ALA A 298 -11.13 18.41 14.72
C ALA A 298 -10.55 19.52 15.62
N ASP A 299 -9.25 19.51 15.93
CA ASP A 299 -8.60 20.60 16.66
C ASP A 299 -8.50 21.89 15.84
N GLU A 300 -8.17 21.78 14.55
CA GLU A 300 -8.11 22.91 13.62
C GLU A 300 -9.47 23.62 13.46
N GLU A 301 -10.55 22.85 13.51
CA GLU A 301 -11.93 23.34 13.47
C GLU A 301 -12.47 23.81 14.84
N GLY A 302 -11.69 23.64 15.92
CA GLY A 302 -12.06 24.07 17.28
C GLY A 302 -12.91 23.05 18.07
N PHE A 303 -13.09 21.82 17.58
CA PHE A 303 -13.80 20.73 18.23
C PHE A 303 -12.90 19.90 19.16
N HIS A 304 -12.24 20.55 20.12
CA HIS A 304 -11.20 19.94 20.96
C HIS A 304 -11.66 18.73 21.78
N ASP A 305 -12.91 18.71 22.26
CA ASP A 305 -13.45 17.56 23.00
C ASP A 305 -13.57 16.33 22.10
N LEU A 306 -13.95 16.52 20.83
CA LEU A 306 -14.04 15.45 19.85
C LEU A 306 -12.64 14.98 19.42
N ALA A 307 -11.71 15.91 19.22
CA ALA A 307 -10.30 15.59 18.97
C ALA A 307 -9.69 14.72 20.08
N LYS A 308 -10.00 15.04 21.34
CA LYS A 308 -9.59 14.22 22.49
C LYS A 308 -10.21 12.82 22.45
N GLN A 309 -11.47 12.69 22.05
CA GLN A 309 -12.11 11.39 21.88
C GLN A 309 -11.44 10.58 20.76
N PHE A 310 -11.16 11.16 19.60
CA PHE A 310 -10.46 10.47 18.51
C PHE A 310 -9.08 9.94 18.95
N ARG A 311 -8.30 10.72 19.70
CA ARG A 311 -7.03 10.26 20.28
C ARG A 311 -7.22 9.11 21.28
N GLY A 312 -8.27 9.18 22.09
CA GLY A 312 -8.63 8.12 23.01
C GLY A 312 -8.97 6.82 22.28
N VAL A 313 -9.74 6.90 21.20
CA VAL A 313 -10.07 5.76 20.34
C VAL A 313 -8.82 5.21 19.65
N ALA A 314 -7.96 6.06 19.08
CA ALA A 314 -6.69 5.63 18.48
C ALA A 314 -5.81 4.82 19.46
N ALA A 315 -5.74 5.24 20.73
CA ALA A 315 -5.01 4.49 21.74
C ALA A 315 -5.62 3.10 22.03
N ILE A 316 -6.94 2.97 21.91
CA ILE A 316 -7.66 1.70 22.06
C ILE A 316 -7.39 0.81 20.84
N GLU A 317 -7.49 1.33 19.62
CA GLU A 317 -7.27 0.55 18.39
C GLU A 317 -5.83 0.02 18.31
N LYS A 318 -4.84 0.79 18.82
CA LYS A 318 -3.48 0.27 19.00
C LYS A 318 -3.45 -1.00 19.86
N SER A 319 -4.22 -1.05 20.95
CA SER A 319 -4.32 -2.24 21.80
C SER A 319 -5.02 -3.41 21.11
N HIS A 320 -5.94 -3.13 20.17
CA HIS A 320 -6.56 -4.14 19.32
C HIS A 320 -5.55 -4.73 18.34
N GLU A 321 -4.75 -3.90 17.66
CA GLU A 321 -3.66 -4.36 16.79
C GLU A 321 -2.71 -5.28 17.57
N GLU A 322 -2.20 -4.83 18.73
CA GLU A 322 -1.28 -5.60 19.57
C GLU A 322 -1.87 -6.97 19.94
N ARG A 323 -3.17 -7.01 20.28
CA ARG A 323 -3.91 -8.24 20.57
C ARG A 323 -3.99 -9.14 19.36
N TYR A 324 -4.40 -8.63 18.20
CA TYR A 324 -4.56 -9.43 16.99
C TYR A 324 -3.22 -9.98 16.49
N ARG A 325 -2.13 -9.21 16.55
CA ARG A 325 -0.78 -9.70 16.22
C ARG A 325 -0.32 -10.81 17.17
N ALA A 326 -0.58 -10.67 18.47
CA ALA A 326 -0.26 -11.72 19.44
C ALA A 326 -1.06 -13.01 19.19
N LEU A 327 -2.35 -12.87 18.84
CA LEU A 327 -3.20 -14.01 18.47
C LEU A 327 -2.77 -14.66 17.15
N LEU A 328 -2.43 -13.86 16.14
CA LEU A 328 -1.89 -14.34 14.85
C LEU A 328 -0.63 -15.16 15.07
N ASN A 329 0.34 -14.62 15.83
CA ASN A 329 1.55 -15.34 16.17
C ASN A 329 1.24 -16.67 16.88
N ASN A 330 0.26 -16.72 17.78
CA ASN A 330 -0.15 -17.98 18.41
C ASN A 330 -0.72 -18.98 17.40
N VAL A 331 -1.51 -18.53 16.43
CA VAL A 331 -2.06 -19.41 15.38
C VAL A 331 -0.95 -19.97 14.49
N GLU A 332 -0.04 -19.12 14.03
CA GLU A 332 1.05 -19.50 13.12
C GLU A 332 2.09 -20.41 13.79
N THR A 333 2.42 -20.14 15.04
CA THR A 333 3.37 -20.94 15.83
C THR A 333 2.73 -22.13 16.53
N LYS A 334 1.43 -22.40 16.28
CA LYS A 334 0.62 -23.45 16.93
C LYS A 334 0.59 -23.35 18.46
N GLN A 335 0.78 -22.15 18.99
CA GLN A 335 0.79 -21.86 20.41
C GLN A 335 -0.58 -21.50 20.99
N VAL A 336 -1.68 -21.77 20.29
CA VAL A 336 -3.04 -21.52 20.79
C VAL A 336 -3.37 -22.43 21.97
N PHE A 337 -2.99 -23.71 21.87
CA PHE A 337 -3.29 -24.76 22.86
C PHE A 337 -2.04 -25.46 23.39
N GLU A 338 -0.85 -24.96 23.06
CA GLU A 338 0.44 -25.46 23.53
C GLU A 338 1.38 -24.26 23.77
N LYS A 339 2.22 -24.32 24.80
CA LYS A 339 3.21 -23.28 25.12
C LYS A 339 4.55 -23.93 25.46
N ALA A 340 5.64 -23.19 25.24
CA ALA A 340 7.00 -23.67 25.53
C ALA A 340 7.23 -23.99 27.02
N GLY A 341 6.48 -23.35 27.91
CA GLY A 341 6.51 -23.60 29.36
C GLY A 341 5.19 -24.17 29.87
N VAL A 342 5.22 -24.72 31.07
CA VAL A 342 4.02 -25.17 31.79
C VAL A 342 3.08 -23.98 32.02
N GLN A 343 1.83 -24.15 31.63
CA GLN A 343 0.75 -23.18 31.86
C GLN A 343 -0.37 -23.81 32.67
N VAL A 344 -1.20 -22.94 33.23
CA VAL A 344 -2.49 -23.31 33.81
C VAL A 344 -3.55 -23.05 32.75
N TRP A 345 -4.19 -24.10 32.26
CA TRP A 345 -5.27 -24.04 31.28
C TRP A 345 -6.61 -24.16 31.97
N GLU A 346 -7.59 -23.38 31.52
CA GLU A 346 -8.95 -23.38 32.05
C GLU A 346 -9.97 -23.64 30.93
N CYS A 347 -10.90 -24.56 31.17
CA CYS A 347 -11.99 -24.83 30.25
C CYS A 347 -13.08 -23.78 30.42
N ARG A 348 -13.29 -22.91 29.42
CA ARG A 348 -14.32 -21.86 29.42
C ARG A 348 -15.75 -22.37 29.52
N ASN A 349 -15.98 -23.65 29.24
CA ASN A 349 -17.32 -24.25 29.33
C ASN A 349 -17.71 -24.65 30.76
N CYS A 350 -16.78 -25.17 31.56
CA CYS A 350 -17.09 -25.76 32.87
C CYS A 350 -16.14 -25.37 34.02
N GLY A 351 -15.10 -24.58 33.75
CA GLY A 351 -14.11 -24.14 34.74
C GLY A 351 -13.06 -25.20 35.12
N HIS A 352 -13.01 -26.35 34.44
CA HIS A 352 -11.97 -27.36 34.72
C HIS A 352 -10.57 -26.79 34.45
N ILE A 353 -9.68 -26.94 35.44
CA ILE A 353 -8.30 -26.47 35.39
C ILE A 353 -7.36 -27.66 35.19
N VAL A 354 -6.39 -27.50 34.30
CA VAL A 354 -5.32 -28.47 34.05
C VAL A 354 -3.99 -27.76 33.91
N VAL A 355 -2.95 -28.32 34.52
CA VAL A 355 -1.59 -27.76 34.51
C VAL A 355 -0.72 -28.60 33.58
N GLY A 356 -0.12 -27.96 32.57
CA GLY A 356 0.70 -28.65 31.57
C GLY A 356 1.19 -27.73 30.47
N THR A 357 2.07 -28.23 29.61
CA THR A 357 2.55 -27.47 28.43
C THR A 357 1.48 -27.33 27.35
N ALA A 358 0.45 -28.18 27.35
CA ALA A 358 -0.65 -28.14 26.39
C ALA A 358 -2.02 -28.37 27.06
N ALA A 359 -3.08 -27.82 26.47
CA ALA A 359 -4.45 -28.13 26.83
C ALA A 359 -4.85 -29.54 26.32
N PRO A 360 -5.68 -30.29 27.05
CA PRO A 360 -6.10 -31.63 26.62
C PRO A 360 -7.03 -31.57 25.40
N GLU A 361 -6.96 -32.57 24.53
CA GLU A 361 -7.80 -32.66 23.32
C GLU A 361 -9.31 -32.69 23.64
N VAL A 362 -9.66 -33.28 24.78
CA VAL A 362 -11.03 -33.36 25.30
C VAL A 362 -11.00 -33.01 26.79
N CYS A 363 -11.89 -32.13 27.23
CA CYS A 363 -12.04 -31.81 28.64
C CYS A 363 -12.49 -33.07 29.42
N PRO A 364 -11.76 -33.51 30.47
CA PRO A 364 -12.09 -34.73 31.21
C PRO A 364 -13.35 -34.61 32.07
N VAL A 365 -13.91 -33.41 32.21
CA VAL A 365 -15.10 -33.14 33.03
C VAL A 365 -16.35 -33.04 32.16
N CYS A 366 -16.35 -32.12 31.17
CA CYS A 366 -17.53 -31.82 30.37
C CYS A 366 -17.50 -32.42 28.96
N ASN A 367 -16.45 -33.17 28.60
CA ASN A 367 -16.25 -33.82 27.31
C ASN A 367 -16.28 -32.88 26.08
N HIS A 368 -16.13 -31.57 26.28
CA HIS A 368 -16.01 -30.61 25.18
C HIS A 368 -14.58 -30.60 24.60
N PRO A 369 -14.41 -30.26 23.31
CA PRO A 369 -13.12 -30.30 22.63
C PRO A 369 -12.13 -29.24 23.13
N GLN A 370 -10.86 -29.42 22.79
CA GLN A 370 -9.74 -28.52 23.13
C GLN A 370 -10.02 -27.03 22.89
N ALA A 371 -10.83 -26.70 21.88
CA ALA A 371 -11.22 -25.33 21.52
C ALA A 371 -11.88 -24.51 22.65
N PHE A 372 -12.33 -25.17 23.72
CA PHE A 372 -12.89 -24.52 24.89
C PHE A 372 -11.84 -24.13 25.94
N PHE A 373 -10.60 -24.59 25.83
CA PHE A 373 -9.53 -24.23 26.76
C PHE A 373 -8.88 -22.89 26.39
N GLU A 374 -8.46 -22.15 27.42
CA GLU A 374 -7.60 -20.98 27.30
C GLU A 374 -6.57 -20.96 28.44
N VAL A 375 -5.55 -20.13 28.32
CA VAL A 375 -4.62 -19.89 29.44
C VAL A 375 -5.36 -19.11 30.52
N ARG A 376 -5.38 -19.65 31.74
CA ARG A 376 -6.04 -19.05 32.90
C ARG A 376 -5.45 -17.66 33.17
N LYS A 377 -6.34 -16.69 33.41
CA LYS A 377 -5.99 -15.33 33.79
C LYS A 377 -6.42 -15.10 35.23
N GLU A 378 -5.52 -14.61 36.07
CA GLU A 378 -5.82 -14.15 37.43
C GLU A 378 -5.63 -12.63 37.49
N ASN A 379 -6.73 -11.91 37.71
CA ASN A 379 -6.79 -10.45 37.69
C ASN A 379 -7.72 -9.88 38.79
N TYR A 380 -7.82 -10.58 39.93
CA TYR A 380 -8.58 -10.21 41.12
C TYR A 380 -7.67 -10.04 42.34
#